data_AF-A0A141RKT0-F1
#
_entry.id   AF-A0A141RKT0-F1
#
_cell.length_a   1.000
_cell.length_b   1.000
_cell.length_c   1.000
_cell.angle_alpha   90.00
_cell.angle_beta   90.00
_cell.angle_gamma   90.00
#
_symmetry.space_group_name_H-M   'P 1'
#
loop_
_entity.id
_entity.type
_entity.pdbx_description
1 polymer ?
#
loop_
_entity_poly.entity_id
_entity_poly.type
_entity_poly.pdbx_seq_one_letter_code
_entity_poly.pdbx_strand_id
1 'polypeptide(L)'
;EMGIRLENARGKDLYQFWGDIITNKLNEALAAQGDNVVINLASDEYFKSVKPKKLNAEIIKPVFLDEKNGKFKIISFYAKKARGLMSRFIIENRLTKPEQLTGFNSEGYFFDEASSSNGELVFKRYEQR
;
A
#
# COMPACT_ATOMS: atom_id res chain seq x y z
N GLU A 1 -12.12 4.28 -12.50
CA GLU A 1 -11.66 3.18 -11.62
C GLU A 1 -10.91 2.12 -12.42
N MET A 2 -9.87 1.52 -11.84
CA MET A 2 -9.01 0.55 -12.54
C MET A 2 -9.75 -0.77 -12.82
N GLY A 3 -10.76 -1.12 -12.04
CA GLY A 3 -11.56 -2.33 -12.18
C GLY A 3 -12.65 -2.27 -13.25
N ILE A 4 -12.79 -1.15 -13.99
CA ILE A 4 -13.80 -1.04 -15.04
C ILE A 4 -13.52 -2.04 -16.18
N ARG A 5 -14.58 -2.71 -16.64
CA ARG A 5 -14.54 -3.57 -17.82
C ARG A 5 -14.77 -2.70 -19.05
N LEU A 6 -13.67 -2.16 -19.57
CA LEU A 6 -13.66 -1.38 -20.80
C LEU A 6 -12.94 -2.16 -21.88
N GLU A 7 -13.68 -2.61 -22.88
CA GLU A 7 -13.10 -3.27 -24.05
C GLU A 7 -12.23 -2.28 -24.84
N ASN A 8 -11.07 -2.75 -25.26
CA ASN A 8 -10.06 -1.96 -25.94
C ASN A 8 -9.19 -2.87 -26.82
N ALA A 9 -8.35 -2.28 -27.67
CA ALA A 9 -7.53 -3.04 -28.63
C ALA A 9 -6.58 -4.08 -27.99
N ARG A 10 -6.33 -4.02 -26.68
CA ARG A 10 -5.43 -4.91 -25.95
C ARG A 10 -6.16 -5.88 -25.01
N GLY A 11 -7.49 -5.83 -24.94
CA GLY A 11 -8.27 -6.74 -24.11
C GLY A 11 -9.62 -6.19 -23.64
N LYS A 12 -10.24 -6.89 -22.71
CA LYS A 12 -11.60 -6.63 -22.21
C LYS A 12 -11.67 -5.70 -21.00
N ASP A 13 -10.52 -5.34 -20.43
CA ASP A 13 -10.42 -4.50 -19.24
C ASP A 13 -9.11 -3.68 -19.22
N LEU A 14 -9.01 -2.78 -18.23
CA LEU A 14 -7.84 -1.92 -18.08
C LEU A 14 -6.58 -2.65 -17.59
N TYR A 15 -6.72 -3.80 -16.91
CA TYR A 15 -5.55 -4.58 -16.49
C TYR A 15 -4.83 -5.18 -17.68
N GLN A 16 -5.57 -5.67 -18.69
CA GLN A 16 -5.00 -6.14 -19.95
C GLN A 16 -4.44 -4.98 -20.78
N PHE A 17 -5.15 -3.84 -20.83
CA PHE A 17 -4.68 -2.65 -21.52
C PHE A 17 -3.30 -2.18 -21.05
N TRP A 18 -3.11 -2.11 -19.73
CA TRP A 18 -1.87 -1.66 -19.12
C TRP A 18 -0.79 -2.74 -19.13
N GLY A 19 -1.15 -4.03 -19.06
CA GLY A 19 -0.19 -5.13 -19.13
C GLY A 19 0.98 -4.95 -18.14
N ASP A 20 2.19 -4.82 -18.67
CA ASP A 20 3.41 -4.57 -17.89
C ASP A 20 3.81 -3.09 -17.81
N ILE A 21 3.14 -2.18 -18.53
CA ILE A 21 3.54 -0.77 -18.70
C ILE A 21 3.70 -0.06 -17.35
N ILE A 22 2.74 -0.22 -16.45
CA ILE A 22 2.80 0.40 -15.11
C ILE A 22 3.98 -0.14 -14.31
N THR A 23 4.24 -1.45 -14.36
CA THR A 23 5.34 -2.06 -13.61
C THR A 23 6.69 -1.62 -14.16
N ASN A 24 6.83 -1.59 -15.49
CA ASN A 24 8.05 -1.12 -16.14
C ASN A 24 8.33 0.34 -15.78
N LYS A 25 7.27 1.18 -15.74
CA LYS A 25 7.44 2.58 -15.36
C LYS A 25 7.86 2.77 -13.90
N LEU A 26 7.36 1.94 -13.00
CA LEU A 26 7.81 1.91 -11.60
C LEU A 26 9.28 1.47 -11.51
N ASN A 27 9.70 0.46 -12.28
CA ASN A 27 11.09 0.02 -12.32
C ASN A 27 12.05 1.11 -12.82
N GLU A 28 11.65 1.89 -13.84
CA GLU A 28 12.42 3.05 -14.30
C GLU A 28 12.62 4.07 -13.17
N ALA A 29 11.55 4.39 -12.42
CA ALA A 29 11.62 5.34 -11.31
C ALA A 29 12.53 4.83 -10.17
N LEU A 30 12.39 3.55 -9.80
CA LEU A 30 13.25 2.87 -8.80
C LEU A 30 14.72 2.93 -9.20
N ALA A 31 15.04 2.62 -10.45
CA ALA A 31 16.41 2.65 -10.94
C ALA A 31 17.02 4.07 -10.92
N ALA A 32 16.22 5.10 -11.24
CA ALA A 32 16.69 6.48 -11.26
C ALA A 32 17.02 7.03 -9.86
N GLN A 33 16.29 6.60 -8.83
CA GLN A 33 16.52 7.00 -7.44
C GLN A 33 17.54 6.10 -6.71
N GLY A 34 17.80 4.89 -7.22
CA GLY A 34 18.67 3.91 -6.56
C GLY A 34 17.99 3.15 -5.42
N ASP A 35 16.65 3.21 -5.34
CA ASP A 35 15.87 2.53 -4.31
C ASP A 35 15.47 1.13 -4.76
N ASN A 36 15.22 0.27 -3.78
CA ASN A 36 14.79 -1.11 -3.97
C ASN A 36 13.56 -1.46 -3.13
N VAL A 37 12.80 -0.46 -2.65
CA VAL A 37 11.59 -0.66 -1.83
C VAL A 37 10.41 0.10 -2.44
N VAL A 38 9.25 -0.55 -2.47
CA VAL A 38 7.96 0.07 -2.82
C VAL A 38 7.00 -0.09 -1.66
N ILE A 39 6.57 1.04 -1.10
CA ILE A 39 5.52 1.08 -0.08
C ILE A 39 4.14 1.08 -0.76
N ASN A 40 3.44 -0.05 -0.72
CA ASN A 40 2.11 -0.20 -1.28
C ASN A 40 1.02 0.32 -0.34
N LEU A 41 0.65 1.58 -0.54
CA LEU A 41 -0.51 2.24 0.11
C LEU A 41 -1.73 2.36 -0.82
N ALA A 42 -1.72 1.66 -1.97
CA ALA A 42 -2.85 1.65 -2.89
C ALA A 42 -3.96 0.69 -2.42
N SER A 43 -5.16 0.81 -2.99
CA SER A 43 -6.14 -0.27 -2.88
C SER A 43 -5.73 -1.46 -3.75
N ASP A 44 -6.23 -2.65 -3.44
CA ASP A 44 -5.94 -3.86 -4.22
C ASP A 44 -6.39 -3.71 -5.69
N GLU A 45 -7.47 -2.96 -5.94
CA GLU A 45 -7.94 -2.63 -7.29
C GLU A 45 -6.86 -1.93 -8.13
N TYR A 46 -6.16 -0.95 -7.56
CA TYR A 46 -5.09 -0.26 -8.29
C TYR A 46 -3.81 -1.09 -8.29
N PHE A 47 -3.44 -1.72 -7.17
CA PHE A 47 -2.20 -2.50 -7.07
C PHE A 47 -2.20 -3.73 -7.99
N LYS A 48 -3.38 -4.29 -8.34
CA LYS A 48 -3.52 -5.38 -9.32
C LYS A 48 -2.99 -5.03 -10.72
N SER A 49 -2.87 -3.73 -11.04
CA SER A 49 -2.23 -3.28 -12.28
C SER A 49 -0.70 -3.40 -12.27
N VAL A 50 -0.09 -3.54 -11.08
CA VAL A 50 1.34 -3.82 -10.88
C VAL A 50 1.58 -5.33 -10.90
N LYS A 51 2.74 -5.77 -11.39
CA LYS A 51 3.16 -7.17 -11.46
C LYS A 51 4.29 -7.43 -10.45
N PRO A 52 3.99 -7.89 -9.22
CA PRO A 52 5.00 -8.07 -8.17
C PRO A 52 6.23 -8.88 -8.60
N LYS A 53 6.02 -9.95 -9.37
CA LYS A 53 7.11 -10.81 -9.87
C LYS A 53 8.06 -10.13 -10.87
N LYS A 54 7.64 -9.00 -11.45
CA LYS A 54 8.44 -8.22 -12.41
C LYS A 54 8.90 -6.87 -11.82
N LEU A 55 8.51 -6.56 -10.59
CA LEU A 55 8.90 -5.33 -9.92
C LEU A 55 10.28 -5.54 -9.29
N ASN A 56 11.21 -4.64 -9.57
CA ASN A 56 12.58 -4.70 -9.05
C ASN A 56 12.70 -4.04 -7.67
N ALA A 57 11.83 -4.46 -6.75
CA ALA A 57 11.79 -3.92 -5.39
C ALA A 57 11.15 -4.90 -4.41
N GLU A 58 11.57 -4.81 -3.16
CA GLU A 58 10.81 -5.32 -2.03
C GLU A 58 9.50 -4.54 -1.89
N ILE A 59 8.38 -5.24 -1.72
CA ILE A 59 7.08 -4.63 -1.54
C ILE A 59 6.72 -4.68 -0.06
N ILE A 60 6.49 -3.51 0.52
CA ILE A 60 6.01 -3.38 1.90
C ILE A 60 4.60 -2.83 1.86
N LYS A 61 3.68 -3.49 2.55
CA LYS A 61 2.26 -3.14 2.59
C LYS A 61 1.83 -2.78 4.01
N PRO A 62 1.76 -1.49 4.36
CA PRO A 62 1.08 -1.06 5.57
C PRO A 62 -0.42 -1.44 5.53
N VAL A 63 -0.88 -2.17 6.53
CA VAL A 63 -2.27 -2.62 6.69
C VAL A 63 -2.87 -1.94 7.91
N PHE A 64 -3.99 -1.25 7.71
CA PHE A 64 -4.66 -0.48 8.77
C PHE A 64 -5.92 -1.22 9.20
N LEU A 65 -5.98 -1.59 10.47
CA LEU A 65 -7.09 -2.31 11.08
C LEU A 65 -7.71 -1.47 12.20
N ASP A 66 -9.02 -1.34 12.18
CA ASP A 66 -9.79 -0.72 13.24
C ASP A 66 -10.54 -1.80 14.02
N GLU A 67 -10.61 -1.63 15.33
CA GLU A 67 -11.44 -2.45 16.19
C GLU A 67 -12.93 -2.15 15.95
N LYS A 68 -13.73 -3.21 15.84
CA LYS A 68 -15.19 -3.14 15.88
C LYS A 68 -15.74 -4.42 16.47
N ASN A 69 -16.50 -4.32 17.55
CA ASN A 69 -17.01 -5.46 18.33
C ASN A 69 -15.88 -6.39 18.83
N GLY A 70 -14.78 -5.81 19.36
CA GLY A 70 -13.66 -6.57 19.94
C GLY A 70 -12.76 -7.29 18.92
N LYS A 71 -12.93 -7.02 17.61
CA LYS A 71 -12.10 -7.60 16.55
C LYS A 71 -11.54 -6.51 15.65
N PHE A 72 -10.25 -6.64 15.31
CA PHE A 72 -9.58 -5.77 14.35
C PHE A 72 -9.87 -6.22 12.92
N LYS A 73 -10.31 -5.28 12.09
CA LYS A 73 -10.56 -5.52 10.66
C LYS A 73 -10.36 -4.25 9.84
N ILE A 74 -10.22 -4.42 8.53
CA ILE A 74 -10.17 -3.29 7.61
C ILE A 74 -11.55 -2.63 7.57
N ILE A 75 -11.64 -1.37 7.99
CA ILE A 75 -12.80 -0.50 7.79
C ILE A 75 -12.47 0.45 6.65
N SER A 76 -13.04 0.23 5.46
CA SER A 76 -12.60 0.84 4.20
C SER A 76 -12.45 2.37 4.23
N PHE A 77 -13.35 3.09 4.91
CA PHE A 77 -13.28 4.55 5.03
C PHE A 77 -12.03 4.97 5.82
N TYR A 78 -11.80 4.37 6.98
CA TYR A 78 -10.63 4.65 7.82
C TYR A 78 -9.33 4.17 7.18
N ALA A 79 -9.31 3.00 6.57
CA ALA A 79 -8.13 2.49 5.88
C ALA A 79 -7.69 3.38 4.71
N LYS A 80 -8.64 3.97 3.96
CA LYS A 80 -8.33 4.96 2.90
C LYS A 80 -7.67 6.22 3.48
N LYS A 81 -8.22 6.75 4.59
CA LYS A 81 -7.62 7.91 5.28
C LYS A 81 -6.25 7.58 5.86
N ALA A 82 -6.11 6.43 6.51
CA ALA A 82 -4.88 5.97 7.14
C ALA A 82 -3.74 5.78 6.13
N ARG A 83 -4.03 5.30 4.91
CA ARG A 83 -3.06 5.28 3.80
C ARG A 83 -2.52 6.68 3.48
N GLY A 84 -3.40 7.68 3.40
CA GLY A 84 -2.99 9.07 3.20
C GLY A 84 -2.16 9.62 4.36
N LEU A 85 -2.53 9.30 5.60
CA LEU A 85 -1.77 9.68 6.79
C LEU A 85 -0.37 9.04 6.82
N MET A 86 -0.25 7.77 6.44
CA MET A 86 1.04 7.09 6.32
C MET A 86 1.91 7.70 5.22
N SER A 87 1.34 7.99 4.05
CA SER A 87 2.08 8.72 2.99
C SER A 87 2.58 10.07 3.49
N ARG A 88 1.72 10.84 4.18
CA ARG A 88 2.09 12.12 4.79
C ARG A 88 3.21 11.93 5.82
N PHE A 89 3.11 10.94 6.70
CA PHE A 89 4.12 10.65 7.71
C PHE A 89 5.47 10.32 7.10
N ILE A 90 5.51 9.46 6.07
CA ILE A 90 6.74 9.13 5.33
C ILE A 90 7.37 10.39 4.74
N ILE A 91 6.56 11.22 4.08
CA ILE A 91 7.03 12.45 3.43
C ILE A 91 7.50 13.46 4.47
N GLU A 92 6.67 13.85 5.43
CA GLU A 92 7.00 14.89 6.43
C GLU A 92 8.27 14.56 7.22
N ASN A 93 8.45 13.30 7.61
CA ASN A 93 9.61 12.86 8.37
C ASN A 93 10.80 12.46 7.49
N ARG A 94 10.67 12.55 6.16
CA ARG A 94 11.71 12.21 5.18
C ARG A 94 12.29 10.81 5.45
N LEU A 95 11.40 9.84 5.66
CA LEU A 95 11.82 8.47 5.96
C LEU A 95 12.55 7.87 4.76
N THR A 96 13.61 7.11 5.04
CA THR A 96 14.48 6.49 4.03
C THR A 96 14.60 4.98 4.21
N LYS A 97 14.11 4.43 5.34
CA LYS A 97 14.23 3.01 5.65
C LYS A 97 12.87 2.41 6.06
N PRO A 98 12.56 1.17 5.63
CA PRO A 98 11.37 0.43 6.03
C PRO A 98 11.03 0.45 7.51
N GLU A 99 12.03 0.25 8.36
CA GLU A 99 11.85 0.07 9.80
C GLU A 99 11.27 1.34 10.44
N GLN A 100 11.51 2.51 9.85
CA GLN A 100 11.00 3.78 10.35
C GLN A 100 9.48 3.91 10.22
N LEU A 101 8.84 3.14 9.32
CA LEU A 101 7.38 3.13 9.18
C LEU A 101 6.68 2.62 10.45
N THR A 102 7.35 1.78 11.25
CA THR A 102 6.82 1.26 12.52
C THR A 102 6.55 2.38 13.54
N GLY A 103 7.18 3.54 13.39
CA GLY A 103 6.94 4.72 14.22
C GLY A 103 5.63 5.46 13.92
N PHE A 104 4.87 5.05 12.90
CA PHE A 104 3.59 5.66 12.57
C PHE A 104 2.56 5.47 13.69
N ASN A 105 2.04 6.59 14.20
CA ASN A 105 1.10 6.61 15.32
C ASN A 105 -0.03 7.65 15.17
N SER A 106 -0.29 8.12 13.94
CA SER A 106 -1.29 9.16 13.70
C SER A 106 -2.71 8.69 14.05
N GLU A 107 -3.53 9.57 14.60
CA GLU A 107 -4.95 9.33 14.93
C GLU A 107 -5.22 8.08 15.78
N GLY A 108 -4.26 7.67 16.61
CA GLY A 108 -4.40 6.54 17.54
C GLY A 108 -4.09 5.16 16.94
N TYR A 109 -3.54 5.10 15.72
CA TYR A 109 -2.95 3.87 15.21
C TYR A 109 -1.68 3.51 15.99
N PHE A 110 -1.37 2.23 16.10
CA PHE A 110 -0.13 1.71 16.66
C PHE A 110 0.34 0.48 15.87
N PHE A 111 1.64 0.29 15.76
CA PHE A 111 2.23 -0.86 15.10
C PHE A 111 2.01 -2.14 15.92
N ASP A 112 1.62 -3.22 15.25
CA ASP A 112 1.47 -4.56 15.83
C ASP A 112 2.46 -5.52 15.18
N GLU A 113 3.59 -5.73 15.84
CA GLU A 113 4.67 -6.60 15.37
C GLU A 113 4.20 -8.05 15.23
N ALA A 114 3.43 -8.56 16.21
CA ALA A 114 2.97 -9.95 16.22
C ALA A 114 2.05 -10.31 15.04
N SER A 115 1.33 -9.32 14.52
CA SER A 115 0.45 -9.47 13.35
C SER A 115 1.17 -9.15 12.03
N SER A 116 2.40 -8.65 12.06
CA SER A 116 3.17 -8.22 10.89
C SER A 116 4.04 -9.35 10.35
N SER A 117 3.90 -9.68 9.07
CA SER A 117 4.69 -10.74 8.42
C SER A 117 4.64 -10.63 6.89
N ASN A 118 5.56 -11.29 6.19
CA ASN A 118 5.56 -11.39 4.71
C ASN A 118 5.44 -10.04 3.98
N GLY A 119 6.12 -9.00 4.49
CA GLY A 119 6.08 -7.65 3.92
C GLY A 119 4.84 -6.83 4.32
N GLU A 120 3.91 -7.38 5.10
CA GLU A 120 2.82 -6.60 5.69
C GLU A 120 3.25 -6.00 7.04
N LEU A 121 3.03 -4.69 7.19
CA LEU A 121 3.19 -3.97 8.47
C LEU A 121 1.79 -3.63 8.98
N VAL A 122 1.36 -4.29 10.04
CA VAL A 122 0.00 -4.14 10.59
C VAL A 122 -0.02 -3.00 11.60
N PHE A 123 -0.95 -2.07 11.40
CA PHE A 123 -1.25 -0.98 12.31
C PHE A 123 -2.69 -1.13 12.80
N LYS A 124 -2.88 -1.18 14.10
CA LYS A 124 -4.18 -1.34 14.75
C LYS A 124 -4.62 -0.03 15.38
N ARG A 125 -5.93 0.18 15.48
CA ARG A 125 -6.54 1.31 16.21
C ARG A 125 -7.76 0.81 16.97
N TYR A 126 -7.82 1.08 18.27
CA TYR A 126 -8.97 0.74 19.10
C TYR A 126 -10.19 1.59 18.72
N GLU A 127 -11.39 1.08 19.04
CA GLU A 127 -12.63 1.80 18.77
C GLU A 127 -12.66 3.08 19.61
N GLN A 128 -12.79 4.24 18.94
CA GLN A 128 -12.92 5.52 19.63
C GLN A 128 -14.34 5.62 20.18
N ARG A 129 -14.47 5.73 21.50
CA ARG A 129 -15.74 5.97 22.20
C ARG A 129 -16.26 7.39 21.97
#